data_AF-A0A7S4IER8-F1
#
_entry.id   AF-A0A7S4IER8-F1
#
_cell.length_a   1.000
_cell.length_b   1.000
_cell.length_c   1.000
_cell.angle_alpha   90.00
_cell.angle_beta   90.00
_cell.angle_gamma   90.00
#
_symmetry.space_group_name_H-M   'P 1'
#
loop_
_entity.id
_entity.type
_entity.pdbx_description
1 polymer ?
#
loop_
_entity_poly.entity_id
_entity_poly.type
_entity_poly.pdbx_seq_one_letter_code
_entity_poly.pdbx_strand_id
1 'polypeptide(L)'
;TIEELVHFNQKPAIIIAHSMGNNVFLYFTEWIKLQYPNNWEQWFDSHISSFFAVAAPLLGATQTIRGALSGTTFGLPLSEAAVRNFMTTFGSGPWMFPLHDPSPSNSSRPEGTWPH
;
A
#
# COMPACT_ATOMS: atom_id res chain seq x y z
N THR A 1 19.29 -5.03 6.12
CA THR A 1 17.99 -4.61 6.70
C THR A 1 18.00 -3.09 6.91
N ILE A 2 16.89 -2.48 7.35
CA ILE A 2 16.87 -1.03 7.70
C ILE A 2 17.91 -0.74 8.80
N GLU A 3 17.98 -1.60 9.82
CA GLU A 3 18.90 -1.46 10.95
C GLU A 3 20.37 -1.52 10.51
N GLU A 4 20.73 -2.44 9.62
CA GLU A 4 22.09 -2.48 9.03
C GLU A 4 22.41 -1.20 8.27
N LEU A 5 21.47 -0.69 7.44
CA LEU A 5 21.67 0.54 6.69
C LEU A 5 21.93 1.73 7.62
N VAL A 6 21.17 1.83 8.69
CA VAL A 6 21.31 2.88 9.71
C VAL A 6 22.62 2.71 10.47
N HIS A 7 23.00 1.47 10.81
CA HIS A 7 24.27 1.17 11.47
C HIS A 7 25.49 1.54 10.61
N PHE A 8 25.47 1.24 9.30
CA PHE A 8 26.62 1.57 8.43
C PHE A 8 26.69 3.07 8.12
N ASN A 9 25.55 3.71 7.88
CA ASN A 9 25.52 5.12 7.46
C ASN A 9 25.43 6.11 8.63
N GLN A 10 25.18 5.62 9.84
CA GLN A 10 24.97 6.43 11.05
C GLN A 10 23.87 7.49 10.88
N LYS A 11 22.89 7.21 10.02
CA LYS A 11 21.78 8.11 9.66
C LYS A 11 20.50 7.31 9.45
N PRO A 12 19.33 7.85 9.85
CA PRO A 12 18.04 7.21 9.55
C PRO A 12 17.82 7.08 8.03
N ALA A 13 17.14 6.01 7.62
CA ALA A 13 16.89 5.69 6.23
C ALA A 13 15.79 6.58 5.62
N ILE A 14 15.86 6.81 4.31
CA ILE A 14 14.75 7.36 3.53
C ILE A 14 14.05 6.20 2.85
N ILE A 15 12.73 6.08 3.06
CA ILE A 15 11.92 5.05 2.44
C ILE A 15 11.20 5.64 1.24
N ILE A 16 11.35 4.99 0.09
CA ILE A 16 10.62 5.32 -1.13
C ILE A 16 9.86 4.07 -1.55
N ALA A 17 8.54 4.15 -1.60
CA ALA A 17 7.70 3.04 -2.01
C ALA A 17 6.86 3.41 -3.23
N HIS A 18 6.82 2.52 -4.21
CA HIS A 18 6.06 2.70 -5.44
C HIS A 18 4.92 1.69 -5.52
N SER A 19 3.72 2.14 -5.92
CA SER A 19 2.56 1.28 -6.15
C SER A 19 2.25 0.41 -4.91
N MET A 20 2.07 -0.90 -5.08
CA MET A 20 1.84 -1.86 -3.99
C MET A 20 2.89 -1.80 -2.86
N GLY A 21 4.12 -1.37 -3.16
CA GLY A 21 5.17 -1.24 -2.13
C GLY A 21 4.76 -0.34 -0.96
N ASN A 22 3.83 0.59 -1.19
CA ASN A 22 3.25 1.42 -0.13
C ASN A 22 2.48 0.58 0.88
N ASN A 23 1.62 -0.33 0.42
CA ASN A 23 0.85 -1.22 1.30
C ASN A 23 1.75 -2.23 2.03
N VAL A 24 2.84 -2.67 1.38
CA VAL A 24 3.87 -3.50 2.03
C VAL A 24 4.56 -2.71 3.16
N PHE A 25 4.92 -1.46 2.91
CA PHE A 25 5.54 -0.63 3.93
C PHE A 25 4.58 -0.31 5.07
N LEU A 26 3.30 -0.03 4.79
CA LEU A 26 2.30 0.16 5.84
C LEU A 26 2.12 -1.11 6.67
N TYR A 27 2.03 -2.29 6.04
CA TYR A 27 2.02 -3.56 6.75
C TYR A 27 3.25 -3.74 7.65
N PHE A 28 4.43 -3.42 7.12
CA PHE A 28 5.67 -3.44 7.90
C PHE A 28 5.59 -2.49 9.11
N THR A 29 4.97 -1.30 8.96
CA THR A 29 4.87 -0.36 10.08
C THR A 29 3.98 -0.89 11.21
N GLU A 30 2.88 -1.55 10.87
CA GLU A 30 2.03 -2.22 11.85
C GLU A 30 2.74 -3.43 12.48
N TRP A 31 3.51 -4.17 11.69
CA TRP A 31 4.34 -5.25 12.21
C TRP A 31 5.39 -4.75 13.23
N ILE A 32 6.02 -3.59 12.99
CA ILE A 32 6.96 -2.97 13.96
C ILE A 32 6.25 -2.63 15.28
N LYS A 33 5.01 -2.12 15.24
CA LYS A 33 4.22 -1.86 16.45
C LYS A 33 3.99 -3.13 17.28
N LEU A 34 3.81 -4.28 16.61
CA LEU A 34 3.68 -5.57 17.29
C LEU A 34 5.01 -6.08 17.85
N GLN A 35 6.14 -5.81 17.18
CA GLN A 35 7.47 -6.23 17.64
C GLN A 35 7.99 -5.38 18.82
N TYR A 36 7.70 -4.08 18.81
CA TYR A 36 8.17 -3.11 19.81
C TYR A 36 7.01 -2.36 20.47
N PRO A 37 6.10 -3.04 21.18
CA PRO A 37 4.83 -2.46 21.63
C PRO A 37 4.98 -1.20 22.50
N ASN A 38 6.08 -1.07 23.24
CA ASN A 38 6.32 0.06 24.15
C ASN A 38 7.24 1.14 23.57
N ASN A 39 7.82 0.91 22.39
CA ASN A 39 8.98 1.67 21.90
C ASN A 39 9.08 1.70 20.36
N TRP A 40 7.99 1.37 19.66
CA TRP A 40 7.90 1.42 18.21
C TRP A 40 8.10 2.84 17.67
N GLU A 41 7.63 3.88 18.37
CA GLU A 41 7.86 5.28 18.00
C GLU A 41 9.36 5.61 17.97
N GLN A 42 10.08 5.24 19.03
CA GLN A 42 11.53 5.43 19.11
C GLN A 42 12.26 4.64 18.02
N TRP A 43 11.77 3.45 17.66
CA TRP A 43 12.32 2.68 16.55
C TRP A 43 12.18 3.46 15.24
N PHE A 44 11.00 4.02 14.94
CA PHE A 44 10.81 4.85 13.74
C PHE A 44 11.68 6.10 13.74
N ASP A 45 11.69 6.85 14.85
CA ASP A 45 12.45 8.10 14.96
C ASP A 45 13.96 7.89 14.73
N SER A 46 14.50 6.75 15.18
CA SER A 46 15.92 6.42 15.02
C SER A 46 16.26 5.80 13.67
N HIS A 47 15.31 5.15 12.99
CA HIS A 47 15.59 4.36 11.79
C HIS A 47 15.03 4.93 10.49
N ILE A 48 14.04 5.81 10.53
CA ILE A 48 13.36 6.34 9.34
C ILE A 48 13.29 7.86 9.41
N SER A 49 13.96 8.53 8.47
CA SER A 49 13.92 9.99 8.36
C SER A 49 12.68 10.50 7.64
N SER A 50 12.25 9.80 6.59
CA SER A 50 11.15 10.24 5.71
C SER A 50 10.61 9.06 4.92
N PHE A 51 9.32 9.15 4.58
CA PHE A 51 8.62 8.20 3.73
C PHE A 51 7.99 8.91 2.53
N PHE A 52 8.36 8.48 1.33
CA PHE A 52 7.83 8.99 0.07
C PHE A 52 6.94 7.93 -0.59
N ALA A 53 5.64 8.21 -0.58
CA ALA A 53 4.62 7.35 -1.16
C ALA A 53 4.33 7.72 -2.62
N VAL A 54 4.82 6.91 -3.56
CA VAL A 54 4.65 7.14 -5.01
C VAL A 54 3.56 6.24 -5.56
N ALA A 55 2.52 6.84 -6.17
CA ALA A 55 1.40 6.12 -6.78
C ALA A 55 0.74 5.09 -5.84
N ALA A 56 0.52 5.47 -4.58
CA ALA A 56 0.05 4.58 -3.52
C ALA A 56 -1.43 4.19 -3.66
N PRO A 57 -1.78 2.90 -3.81
CA PRO A 57 -3.16 2.43 -3.83
C PRO A 57 -3.66 2.15 -2.40
N LEU A 58 -3.70 3.18 -1.55
CA LEU A 58 -3.98 3.04 -0.12
C LEU A 58 -5.36 2.43 0.18
N LEU A 59 -6.35 2.73 -0.67
CA LEU A 59 -7.70 2.18 -0.59
C LEU A 59 -7.95 1.09 -1.65
N GLY A 60 -6.89 0.52 -2.20
CA GLY A 60 -6.94 -0.36 -3.38
C GLY A 60 -7.00 0.43 -4.69
N ALA A 61 -7.15 -0.30 -5.80
CA ALA A 61 -7.22 0.28 -7.14
C ALA A 61 -8.28 -0.44 -7.98
N THR A 62 -9.21 0.30 -8.60
CA THR A 62 -10.27 -0.31 -9.44
C THR A 62 -9.73 -1.09 -10.64
N GLN A 63 -8.54 -0.72 -11.12
CA GLN A 63 -7.87 -1.40 -12.22
C GLN A 63 -7.47 -2.84 -11.89
N THR A 64 -7.27 -3.18 -10.62
CA THR A 64 -6.95 -4.57 -10.22
C THR A 64 -8.16 -5.48 -10.40
N ILE A 65 -9.38 -5.00 -10.12
CA ILE A 65 -10.63 -5.72 -10.44
C ILE A 65 -10.74 -5.94 -11.95
N ARG A 66 -10.52 -4.89 -12.77
CA ARG A 66 -10.55 -5.02 -14.23
C ARG A 66 -9.52 -6.02 -14.73
N GLY A 67 -8.31 -5.99 -14.17
CA GLY A 67 -7.25 -6.94 -14.47
C GLY A 67 -7.64 -8.38 -14.14
N ALA A 68 -8.29 -8.60 -13.00
CA ALA A 68 -8.73 -9.92 -12.56
C ALA A 68 -9.92 -10.48 -13.35
N LEU A 69 -10.81 -9.63 -13.86
CA LEU A 69 -11.99 -10.07 -14.63
C LEU A 69 -11.72 -10.19 -16.13
N SER A 70 -11.10 -9.17 -16.72
CA SER A 70 -10.98 -9.03 -18.17
C SER A 70 -9.55 -9.23 -18.68
N GLY A 71 -8.54 -9.16 -17.81
CA GLY A 71 -7.15 -9.02 -18.24
C GLY A 71 -6.88 -7.59 -18.74
N THR A 72 -5.71 -7.04 -18.41
CA THR A 72 -5.29 -5.72 -18.89
C THR A 72 -3.84 -5.80 -19.35
N THR A 73 -3.62 -5.86 -20.66
CA THR A 73 -2.31 -6.20 -21.23
C THR A 73 -1.29 -5.07 -21.16
N PHE A 74 -1.71 -3.83 -20.92
CA PHE A 74 -0.84 -2.64 -20.91
C PHE A 74 0.03 -2.52 -22.18
N GLY A 75 -0.45 -3.02 -23.32
CA GLY A 75 0.31 -3.03 -24.58
C GLY A 75 1.37 -4.12 -24.69
N LEU A 76 1.51 -5.01 -23.71
CA LEU A 76 2.37 -6.19 -23.80
C LEU A 76 1.80 -7.20 -24.80
N PRO A 77 2.65 -7.96 -25.52
CA PRO A 77 2.23 -9.01 -26.44
C PRO A 77 1.81 -10.30 -25.70
N LEU A 78 0.84 -10.17 -24.80
CA LEU A 78 0.26 -11.27 -24.02
C LEU A 78 -1.24 -11.34 -24.28
N SER A 79 -1.82 -12.54 -24.20
CA SER A 79 -3.27 -12.68 -24.26
C SER A 79 -3.91 -12.15 -22.98
N GLU A 80 -5.13 -11.60 -23.09
CA GLU A 80 -5.91 -11.18 -21.93
C GLU A 80 -6.13 -12.32 -20.94
N ALA A 81 -6.30 -13.55 -21.43
CA ALA A 81 -6.43 -14.73 -20.59
C ALA A 81 -5.16 -15.02 -19.76
N ALA A 82 -3.98 -14.86 -20.35
CA ALA A 82 -2.71 -15.02 -19.64
C ALA A 82 -2.54 -13.95 -18.56
N VAL A 83 -2.83 -12.69 -18.90
CA VAL A 83 -2.74 -11.57 -17.95
C VAL A 83 -3.77 -11.71 -16.83
N ARG A 84 -4.99 -12.15 -17.16
CA ARG A 84 -6.02 -12.44 -16.17
C ARG A 84 -5.55 -13.52 -15.19
N ASN A 85 -4.95 -14.60 -15.71
CA ASN A 85 -4.39 -15.65 -14.85
C ASN A 85 -3.31 -15.11 -13.92
N PHE A 86 -2.43 -14.20 -14.37
CA PHE A 86 -1.48 -13.55 -13.46
C PHE A 86 -2.18 -12.74 -12.37
N MET A 87 -3.18 -11.93 -12.72
CA MET A 87 -3.91 -11.09 -11.76
C MET A 87 -4.71 -11.89 -10.73
N THR A 88 -5.15 -13.10 -11.05
CA THR A 88 -5.89 -13.96 -10.12
C THR A 88 -5.00 -14.92 -9.33
N THR A 89 -3.82 -15.26 -9.83
CA THR A 89 -2.89 -16.19 -9.15
C THR A 89 -1.84 -15.49 -8.31
N PHE A 90 -1.45 -14.26 -8.67
CA PHE A 90 -0.55 -13.48 -7.84
C PHE A 90 -1.34 -12.88 -6.68
N GLY A 91 -0.97 -13.23 -5.45
CA GLY A 91 -1.66 -12.74 -4.24
C GLY A 91 -1.72 -11.21 -4.13
N SER A 92 -0.82 -10.51 -4.81
CA SER A 92 -0.82 -9.05 -4.94
C SER A 92 -2.03 -8.48 -5.67
N GLY A 93 -2.58 -9.19 -6.65
CA GLY A 93 -3.72 -8.73 -7.44
C GLY A 93 -4.96 -8.51 -6.57
N PRO A 94 -5.48 -9.56 -5.90
CA PRO A 94 -6.61 -9.44 -4.97
C PRO A 94 -6.31 -8.54 -3.76
N TRP A 95 -5.06 -8.50 -3.29
CA TRP A 95 -4.69 -7.66 -2.15
C TRP A 95 -4.86 -6.15 -2.42
N MET A 96 -4.86 -5.75 -3.69
CA MET A 96 -5.08 -4.37 -4.11
C MET A 96 -6.52 -4.09 -4.55
N PHE A 97 -7.48 -4.97 -4.25
CA PHE A 97 -8.89 -4.68 -4.52
C PHE A 97 -9.37 -3.49 -3.68
N PRO A 98 -10.27 -2.65 -4.21
CA PRO A 98 -10.87 -1.55 -3.47
C PRO A 98 -11.41 -1.98 -2.11
N LEU A 99 -11.00 -1.27 -1.07
CA LEU A 99 -11.52 -1.44 0.28
C LEU A 99 -12.81 -0.64 0.44
N HIS A 100 -13.74 -1.16 1.23
CA HIS A 100 -14.94 -0.43 1.59
C HIS A 100 -14.59 0.68 2.58
N ASP A 101 -15.25 1.84 2.46
CA ASP A 101 -15.19 2.86 3.50
C ASP A 101 -15.92 2.34 4.74
N PRO A 102 -15.26 2.21 5.90
CA PRO A 102 -15.92 1.78 7.14
C PRO A 102 -16.89 2.84 7.69
N SER A 103 -16.95 4.05 7.11
CA SER A 103 -17.96 5.03 7.50
C SER A 103 -19.36 4.43 7.33
N PRO A 104 -20.25 4.56 8.33
CA PRO A 104 -21.60 4.03 8.19
C PRO A 104 -22.22 4.64 6.95
N SER A 105 -22.77 3.80 6.06
CA SER A 105 -23.50 4.21 4.87
C SER A 105 -24.78 4.95 5.29
N ASN A 106 -24.60 6.18 5.74
CA ASN A 106 -25.69 6.98 6.22
C ASN A 106 -26.34 7.63 5.00
N SER A 107 -27.49 7.09 4.59
CA SER A 107 -28.44 7.70 3.66
C SER A 107 -29.05 9.01 4.18
N SER A 108 -28.35 9.71 5.08
CA SER A 108 -28.72 11.01 5.63
C SER A 108 -27.51 11.94 5.81
N ARG A 109 -26.63 12.00 4.81
CA ARG A 109 -25.65 13.09 4.73
C ARG A 109 -26.36 14.31 4.11
N PRO A 110 -26.66 15.39 4.86
CA PRO A 110 -27.22 16.58 4.25
C PRO A 110 -26.14 17.20 3.36
N GLU A 111 -26.49 17.44 2.10
CA GLU A 111 -25.63 18.11 1.14
C GLU A 111 -25.21 19.48 1.70
N GLY A 112 -23.92 19.77 1.76
CA GLY A 112 -23.45 21.17 1.81
C GLY A 112 -22.54 21.61 2.95
N THR A 113 -21.74 20.76 3.58
CA THR A 113 -20.63 21.28 4.42
C THR A 113 -19.32 20.52 4.18
N TRP A 114 -18.37 21.20 3.52
CA TRP A 114 -16.96 20.84 3.52
C TRP A 114 -16.28 21.60 4.66
N PRO A 115 -15.41 20.98 5.48
CA PRO A 115 -14.62 21.73 6.44
C PRO A 115 -13.44 22.40 5.72
N HIS A 116 -13.24 23.68 6.04
CA HIS A 116 -12.06 24.49 5.75
C HIS A 116 -10.81 23.96 6.47
#